data_AF-A0A3D0X726-F1
#
_entry.id   AF-A0A3D0X726-F1
#
_cell.length_a   1.000
_cell.length_b   1.000
_cell.length_c   1.000
_cell.angle_alpha   90.00
_cell.angle_beta   90.00
_cell.angle_gamma   90.00
#
_symmetry.space_group_name_H-M   'P 1'
#
loop_
_entity.id
_entity.type
_entity.pdbx_description
1 polymer ?
#
loop_
_entity_poly.entity_id
_entity_poly.type
_entity_poly.pdbx_seq_one_letter_code
_entity_poly.pdbx_strand_id
1 'polypeptide(L)'
;MSRKEICPKEYYSRGVPELCHAVKNGEPDAIRKMAKEMATVVPPNAVLVPAPQHCGFAVYTLEICEEIAALTGVAICDVLRCTPHESLYIARKRGHDVSLSFYLTGSLPDSPLFLVDNVISTGKTVEAARKAIGQRLVPLVYAADSTRYQPQQRF
;
A
#
# COMPACT_ATOMS: atom_id res chain seq x y z
N MET A 1 15.80 17.80 -8.98
CA MET A 1 14.95 16.74 -9.57
C MET A 1 13.52 16.96 -9.08
N SER A 2 12.58 17.24 -10.00
CA SER A 2 11.17 17.43 -9.62
C SER A 2 10.61 16.08 -9.15
N ARG A 3 10.04 16.01 -7.94
CA ARG A 3 9.31 14.82 -7.49
C ARG A 3 8.13 14.65 -8.43
N LYS A 4 8.12 13.61 -9.28
CA LYS A 4 6.86 13.18 -9.92
C LYS A 4 5.90 12.90 -8.76
N GLU A 5 4.80 13.63 -8.70
CA GLU A 5 3.74 13.30 -7.75
C GLU A 5 3.18 11.94 -8.15
N ILE A 6 3.20 11.00 -7.20
CA ILE A 6 2.55 9.70 -7.33
C ILE A 6 1.07 9.97 -7.15
N CYS A 7 0.36 10.21 -8.25
CA CYS A 7 -1.08 10.39 -8.23
C CYS A 7 -1.75 9.03 -8.45
N PRO A 8 -2.43 8.47 -7.43
CA PRO A 8 -3.18 7.24 -7.60
C PRO A 8 -4.35 7.46 -8.55
N LYS A 9 -4.82 6.39 -9.19
CA LYS A 9 -6.04 6.43 -10.00
C LYS A 9 -7.26 6.67 -9.13
N GLU A 10 -8.31 7.26 -9.69
CA GLU A 10 -9.61 7.31 -9.01
C GLU A 10 -10.19 5.91 -8.91
N TYR A 11 -10.54 5.47 -7.70
CA TYR A 11 -10.98 4.10 -7.44
C TYR A 11 -12.23 3.76 -8.25
N TYR A 12 -13.19 4.66 -8.38
CA TYR A 12 -14.44 4.41 -9.11
C TYR A 12 -14.33 4.63 -10.64
N SER A 13 -13.13 4.81 -11.17
CA SER A 13 -12.92 4.87 -12.62
C SER A 13 -12.99 3.48 -13.27
N ARG A 14 -13.40 3.42 -14.54
CA ARG A 14 -13.66 2.17 -15.28
C ARG A 14 -12.48 1.19 -15.19
N GLY A 15 -12.73 -0.03 -14.71
CA GLY A 15 -11.74 -1.11 -14.66
C GLY A 15 -10.82 -1.08 -13.44
N VAL A 16 -10.83 -0.01 -12.64
CA VAL A 16 -9.99 0.11 -11.44
C VAL A 16 -10.51 -0.76 -10.30
N PRO A 17 -11.81 -0.73 -9.93
CA PRO A 17 -12.34 -1.59 -8.87
C PRO A 17 -12.12 -3.06 -9.20
N GLU A 18 -12.38 -3.47 -10.44
CA GLU A 18 -12.23 -4.86 -10.90
C GLU A 18 -10.79 -5.33 -10.76
N LEU A 19 -9.82 -4.52 -11.20
CA LEU A 19 -8.40 -4.84 -11.04
C LEU A 19 -8.00 -4.91 -9.56
N CYS A 20 -8.46 -3.95 -8.74
CA CYS A 20 -8.17 -3.93 -7.31
C CYS A 20 -8.73 -5.19 -6.62
N HIS A 21 -9.94 -5.63 -7.01
CA HIS A 21 -10.55 -6.85 -6.49
C HIS A 21 -9.81 -8.11 -6.93
N ALA A 22 -9.45 -8.21 -8.21
CA ALA A 22 -8.67 -9.33 -8.74
C ALA A 22 -7.32 -9.48 -8.03
N VAL A 23 -6.60 -8.38 -7.81
CA VAL A 23 -5.36 -8.35 -7.02
C VAL A 23 -5.60 -8.82 -5.58
N LYS A 24 -6.65 -8.33 -4.92
CA LYS A 24 -6.99 -8.75 -3.55
C LYS A 24 -7.31 -10.25 -3.45
N ASN A 25 -7.78 -10.86 -4.54
CA ASN A 25 -8.05 -12.29 -4.65
C ASN A 25 -6.80 -13.10 -5.06
N GLY A 26 -5.64 -12.47 -5.24
CA GLY A 26 -4.40 -13.16 -5.62
C GLY A 26 -4.31 -13.56 -7.09
N GLU A 27 -5.05 -12.89 -7.99
CA GLU A 27 -5.01 -13.22 -9.42
C GLU A 27 -3.66 -12.79 -10.05
N PRO A 28 -2.84 -13.72 -10.55
CA PRO A 28 -1.46 -13.40 -10.96
C PRO A 28 -1.36 -12.37 -12.09
N ASP A 29 -2.26 -12.42 -13.07
CA ASP A 29 -2.28 -11.45 -14.18
C ASP A 29 -2.65 -10.04 -13.71
N ALA A 30 -3.54 -9.95 -12.72
CA ALA A 30 -3.94 -8.68 -12.13
C ALA A 30 -2.78 -8.05 -11.34
N ILE A 31 -2.06 -8.86 -10.57
CA ILE A 31 -0.88 -8.42 -9.80
C ILE A 31 0.20 -7.91 -10.75
N ARG A 32 0.57 -8.69 -11.77
CA ARG A 32 1.56 -8.27 -12.78
C ARG A 32 1.16 -6.98 -13.48
N LYS A 33 -0.11 -6.85 -13.86
CA LYS A 33 -0.62 -5.64 -14.50
C LYS A 33 -0.52 -4.43 -13.57
N MET A 34 -0.95 -4.56 -12.31
CA MET A 34 -0.88 -3.48 -11.33
C MET A 34 0.57 -3.08 -11.03
N ALA A 35 1.45 -4.05 -10.80
CA ALA A 35 2.87 -3.84 -10.55
C ALA A 35 3.55 -3.11 -11.71
N LYS A 36 3.26 -3.51 -12.96
CA LYS A 36 3.77 -2.83 -14.16
C LYS A 36 3.36 -1.36 -14.23
N GLU A 37 2.11 -1.04 -13.89
CA GLU A 37 1.62 0.35 -13.87
C GLU A 37 2.28 1.16 -12.74
N MET A 38 2.40 0.58 -11.54
CA MET A 38 3.02 1.23 -10.38
C MET A 38 4.53 1.43 -10.56
N ALA A 39 5.24 0.51 -11.20
CA ALA A 39 6.68 0.59 -11.44
C ALA A 39 7.10 1.85 -12.20
N THR A 40 6.22 2.44 -13.02
CA THR A 40 6.52 3.65 -13.83
C THR A 40 6.76 4.91 -13.00
N VAL A 41 6.37 4.91 -11.72
CA VAL A 41 6.49 6.05 -10.80
C VAL A 41 7.42 5.77 -9.62
N VAL A 42 8.01 4.57 -9.53
CA VAL A 42 8.93 4.18 -8.46
C VAL A 42 10.31 4.79 -8.71
N PRO A 43 10.89 5.55 -7.76
CA PRO A 43 12.23 6.08 -7.92
C PRO A 43 13.29 4.99 -7.75
N PRO A 44 14.45 5.07 -8.45
CA PRO A 44 15.48 4.02 -8.43
C PRO A 44 16.07 3.68 -7.05
N ASN A 45 16.01 4.60 -6.08
CA ASN A 45 16.50 4.40 -4.72
C ASN A 45 15.39 4.10 -3.71
N ALA A 46 14.18 3.78 -4.17
CA ALA A 46 13.09 3.37 -3.31
C ALA A 46 13.40 2.06 -2.58
N VAL A 47 12.84 1.91 -1.39
CA VAL A 47 12.64 0.62 -0.74
C VAL A 47 11.15 0.41 -0.56
N LEU A 48 10.64 -0.68 -1.11
CA LEU A 48 9.23 -1.05 -1.02
C LEU A 48 8.94 -1.72 0.31
N VAL A 49 7.92 -1.24 1.01
CA VAL A 49 7.42 -1.81 2.26
C VAL A 49 6.01 -2.31 1.99
N PRO A 50 5.76 -3.62 1.91
CA PRO A 50 4.41 -4.12 1.64
C PRO A 50 3.51 -3.89 2.85
N ALA A 51 2.31 -3.35 2.63
CA ALA A 51 1.34 -3.15 3.70
C ALA A 51 0.79 -4.51 4.19
N PRO A 52 0.83 -4.79 5.51
CA PRO A 52 0.26 -6.04 6.04
C PRO A 52 -1.26 -6.05 5.88
N GLN A 53 -1.79 -7.26 5.72
CA GLN A 53 -3.23 -7.52 5.66
C GLN A 53 -3.77 -7.90 7.03
N HIS A 54 -5.10 -7.99 7.15
CA HIS A 54 -5.80 -8.34 8.39
C HIS A 54 -5.36 -9.66 9.06
N CYS A 55 -4.67 -10.55 8.34
CA CYS A 55 -4.05 -11.77 8.87
C CYS A 55 -2.71 -11.55 9.59
N GLY A 56 -2.17 -10.33 9.59
CA GLY A 56 -0.97 -9.94 10.32
C GLY A 56 0.29 -9.73 9.46
N PHE A 57 0.29 -10.23 8.22
CA PHE A 57 1.42 -10.17 7.30
C PHE A 57 0.98 -9.72 5.91
N ALA A 58 1.94 -9.32 5.07
CA ALA A 58 1.69 -8.98 3.68
C ALA A 58 1.43 -10.25 2.84
N VAL A 59 0.47 -10.17 1.93
CA VAL A 59 0.15 -11.27 0.99
C VAL A 59 0.27 -10.74 -0.43
N TYR A 60 -0.83 -10.33 -1.07
CA TYR A 60 -0.80 -9.74 -2.41
C TYR A 60 0.04 -8.45 -2.49
N THR A 61 0.18 -7.70 -1.39
CA THR A 61 1.04 -6.51 -1.34
C THR A 61 2.53 -6.85 -1.44
N LEU A 62 2.95 -8.00 -0.92
CA LEU A 62 4.31 -8.51 -1.09
C LEU A 62 4.51 -8.96 -2.55
N GLU A 63 3.55 -9.68 -3.13
CA GLU A 63 3.61 -10.11 -4.53
C GLU A 63 3.69 -8.92 -5.49
N ILE A 64 2.96 -7.82 -5.24
CA ILE A 64 3.11 -6.56 -5.98
C ILE A 64 4.54 -6.01 -5.83
N CYS A 65 5.10 -6.01 -4.62
CA CYS A 65 6.46 -5.52 -4.40
C CYS A 65 7.51 -6.34 -5.16
N GLU A 66 7.36 -7.67 -5.17
CA GLU A 66 8.24 -8.59 -5.89
C GLU A 66 8.23 -8.33 -7.39
N GLU A 67 7.04 -8.15 -7.98
CA GLU A 67 6.90 -7.81 -9.40
C GLU A 67 7.47 -6.42 -9.73
N ILE A 68 7.25 -5.40 -8.87
CA ILE A 68 7.87 -4.07 -9.05
C ILE A 68 9.40 -4.17 -8.94
N ALA A 69 9.92 -4.91 -7.95
CA ALA A 69 11.35 -5.09 -7.75
C ALA A 69 11.99 -5.82 -8.94
N ALA A 70 11.34 -6.84 -9.49
CA ALA A 70 11.79 -7.52 -10.70
C ALA A 70 11.87 -6.58 -11.92
N LEU A 71 10.95 -5.61 -12.02
CA LEU A 71 10.92 -4.64 -13.12
C LEU A 71 11.91 -3.48 -12.96
N THR A 72 12.27 -3.11 -11.72
CA THR A 72 12.97 -1.85 -11.43
C THR A 72 14.31 -2.02 -10.72
N GLY A 73 14.57 -3.18 -10.13
CA GLY A 73 15.76 -3.48 -9.32
C GLY A 73 15.75 -2.88 -7.91
N VAL A 74 14.64 -2.26 -7.47
CA VAL A 74 14.54 -1.68 -6.12
C VAL A 74 14.45 -2.77 -5.05
N ALA A 75 14.87 -2.44 -3.82
CA ALA A 75 14.82 -3.38 -2.70
C ALA A 75 13.43 -3.47 -2.05
N ILE A 76 13.16 -4.60 -1.40
CA ILE A 76 11.96 -4.84 -0.60
C ILE A 76 12.37 -4.95 0.87
N CYS A 77 11.60 -4.33 1.76
CA CYS A 77 11.75 -4.40 3.21
C CYS A 77 10.45 -4.93 3.82
N ASP A 78 10.33 -6.26 3.84
CA ASP A 78 9.17 -6.97 4.42
C ASP A 78 9.33 -7.19 5.93
N VAL A 79 9.25 -6.09 6.70
CA VAL A 79 9.37 -6.12 8.17
C VAL A 79 8.15 -5.54 8.90
N LEU A 80 7.20 -4.98 8.16
CA LEU A 80 5.98 -4.39 8.73
C LEU A 80 4.93 -5.50 8.94
N ARG A 81 4.42 -5.60 10.17
CA ARG A 81 3.37 -6.55 10.56
C ARG A 81 2.23 -5.81 11.23
N CYS A 82 1.07 -6.45 11.32
CA CYS A 82 -0.04 -5.95 12.13
C CYS A 82 -0.53 -7.02 13.10
N THR A 83 -1.13 -6.59 14.19
CA THR A 83 -1.93 -7.51 15.01
C THR A 83 -3.12 -7.99 14.17
N PRO A 84 -3.38 -9.32 14.09
CA PRO A 84 -4.54 -9.81 13.34
C PRO A 84 -5.84 -9.18 13.83
N HIS A 85 -6.70 -8.83 12.89
CA HIS A 85 -7.94 -8.13 13.18
C HIS A 85 -9.02 -8.48 12.15
N GLU A 86 -10.28 -8.12 12.41
CA GLU A 86 -11.31 -8.21 11.38
C GLU A 86 -10.95 -7.29 10.20
N SER A 87 -11.23 -7.72 8.97
CA SER A 87 -10.98 -6.85 7.81
C SER A 87 -11.77 -5.54 7.94
N LEU A 88 -11.14 -4.42 7.62
CA LEU A 88 -11.76 -3.08 7.71
C LEU A 88 -13.10 -2.99 6.95
N TYR A 89 -13.22 -3.74 5.84
CA TYR A 89 -14.45 -3.80 5.07
C TYR A 89 -15.62 -4.42 5.87
N ILE A 90 -15.38 -5.54 6.57
CA ILE A 90 -16.41 -6.22 7.35
C ILE A 90 -16.78 -5.40 8.60
N ALA A 91 -15.78 -4.85 9.30
CA ALA A 91 -16.02 -3.99 10.46
C ALA A 91 -16.92 -2.80 10.11
N ARG A 92 -16.65 -2.14 8.98
CA ARG A 92 -17.49 -1.07 8.44
C ARG A 92 -18.90 -1.54 8.10
N LYS A 93 -19.04 -2.69 7.44
CA LYS A 93 -20.36 -3.27 7.13
C LYS A 93 -21.15 -3.57 8.41
N ARG A 94 -20.47 -3.85 9.51
CA ARG A 94 -21.02 -4.10 10.85
C ARG A 94 -21.15 -2.83 11.71
N GLY A 95 -20.80 -1.66 11.18
CA GLY A 95 -20.95 -0.37 11.88
C GLY A 95 -19.99 -0.16 13.05
N HIS A 96 -18.86 -0.87 13.11
CA HIS A 96 -17.84 -0.64 14.13
C HIS A 96 -16.46 -0.39 13.51
N ASP A 97 -15.57 0.18 14.31
CA ASP A 97 -14.22 0.54 13.88
C ASP A 97 -13.20 -0.47 14.41
N VAL A 98 -12.25 -0.82 13.54
CA VAL A 98 -11.08 -1.62 13.89
C VAL A 98 -9.89 -0.70 14.03
N SER A 99 -9.18 -0.81 15.16
CA SER A 99 -7.91 -0.14 15.38
C SER A 99 -6.79 -0.94 14.71
N LEU A 100 -6.01 -0.29 13.86
CA LEU A 100 -4.84 -0.89 13.22
C LEU A 100 -3.62 -0.65 14.11
N SER A 101 -3.01 -1.73 14.60
CA SER A 101 -1.75 -1.70 15.35
C SER A 101 -0.66 -2.36 14.53
N PHE A 102 0.28 -1.56 14.03
CA PHE A 102 1.39 -2.02 13.21
C PHE A 102 2.69 -2.01 14.02
N TYR A 103 3.57 -2.96 13.75
CA TYR A 103 4.87 -3.08 14.40
C TYR A 103 5.93 -3.62 13.44
N LEU A 104 7.19 -3.42 13.79
CA LEU A 104 8.34 -3.86 12.99
C LEU A 104 8.93 -5.15 13.57
N THR A 105 9.24 -6.12 12.72
CA THR A 105 9.95 -7.35 13.09
C THR A 105 11.44 -7.31 12.74
N GLY A 106 11.92 -6.19 12.22
CA GLY A 106 13.30 -6.00 11.77
C GLY A 106 13.67 -4.52 11.65
N SER A 107 14.91 -4.26 11.24
CA SER A 107 15.40 -2.90 11.02
C SER A 107 14.92 -2.32 9.70
N LEU A 108 14.81 -0.99 9.66
CA LEU A 108 14.52 -0.24 8.45
C LEU A 108 15.81 0.30 7.86
N PRO A 109 15.98 0.30 6.52
CA PRO A 109 17.12 0.92 5.88
C PRO A 109 17.06 2.46 5.97
N ASP A 110 18.20 3.10 5.80
CA ASP A 110 18.30 4.56 5.66
C ASP A 110 18.09 4.99 4.20
N SER A 111 16.96 4.55 3.63
CA SER A 111 16.54 4.85 2.26
C SER A 111 15.10 5.36 2.24
N PRO A 112 14.66 6.07 1.18
CA PRO A 112 13.26 6.43 1.00
C PRO A 112 12.34 5.20 1.02
N LEU A 113 11.43 5.16 2.00
CA LEU A 113 10.50 4.05 2.20
C LEU A 113 9.16 4.33 1.52
N PHE A 114 8.69 3.38 0.72
CA PHE A 114 7.42 3.45 0.02
C PHE A 114 6.48 2.35 0.50
N LEU A 115 5.39 2.73 1.17
CA LEU A 115 4.37 1.78 1.60
C LEU A 115 3.53 1.37 0.38
N VAL A 116 3.62 0.10 -0.01
CA VAL A 116 2.85 -0.45 -1.12
C VAL A 116 1.52 -0.96 -0.60
N ASP A 117 0.45 -0.39 -1.12
CA ASP A 117 -0.92 -0.86 -0.91
C ASP A 117 -1.70 -0.77 -2.22
N ASN A 118 -2.78 -1.52 -2.34
CA ASN A 118 -3.61 -1.52 -3.54
C ASN A 118 -4.49 -0.26 -3.59
N VAL A 119 -5.25 0.01 -2.52
CA VAL A 119 -6.22 1.12 -2.48
C VAL A 119 -6.08 1.93 -1.18
N ILE A 120 -5.97 3.25 -1.30
CA ILE A 120 -6.18 4.15 -0.17
C ILE A 120 -7.64 4.63 -0.12
N SER A 121 -8.33 4.35 0.99
CA SER A 121 -9.72 4.79 1.19
C SER A 121 -9.84 5.83 2.31
N THR A 122 -9.44 5.52 3.54
CA THR A 122 -9.54 6.47 4.66
C THR A 122 -8.17 6.92 5.19
N GLY A 123 -7.06 6.44 4.62
CA GLY A 123 -5.72 6.70 5.14
C GLY A 123 -5.32 5.93 6.40
N LYS A 124 -6.25 5.23 7.09
CA LYS A 124 -5.97 4.43 8.32
C LYS A 124 -4.71 3.53 8.20
N THR A 125 -4.52 2.83 7.08
CA THR A 125 -3.31 2.00 6.86
C THR A 125 -2.03 2.82 6.87
N VAL A 126 -2.02 3.95 6.15
CA VAL A 126 -0.87 4.87 6.07
C VAL A 126 -0.59 5.50 7.43
N GLU A 127 -1.63 5.90 8.15
CA GLU A 127 -1.50 6.46 9.50
C GLU A 127 -0.87 5.45 10.47
N ALA A 128 -1.37 4.21 10.49
CA ALA A 128 -0.82 3.14 11.32
C ALA A 128 0.63 2.82 10.94
N ALA A 129 0.94 2.75 9.65
CA ALA A 129 2.30 2.52 9.17
C ALA A 129 3.24 3.67 9.55
N ARG A 130 2.81 4.93 9.46
CA ARG A 130 3.61 6.08 9.90
C ARG A 130 3.85 6.11 11.41
N LYS A 131 2.92 5.60 12.22
CA LYS A 131 3.15 5.41 13.67
C LYS A 131 4.24 4.37 13.96
N ALA A 132 4.32 3.31 13.15
CA ALA A 132 5.34 2.27 13.30
C ALA A 132 6.70 2.61 12.68
N ILE A 133 6.71 3.31 11.54
CA ILE A 133 7.91 3.56 10.70
C ILE A 133 8.44 4.99 10.84
N GLY A 134 7.55 5.96 11.03
CA GLY A 134 7.85 7.39 11.01
C GLY A 134 7.31 8.12 9.76
N GLN A 135 7.33 9.46 9.82
CA GLN A 135 6.71 10.36 8.83
C GLN A 135 7.41 10.36 7.46
N ARG A 136 8.62 9.80 7.36
CA ARG A 136 9.37 9.66 6.09
C ARG A 136 8.73 8.67 5.11
N LEU A 137 7.76 7.86 5.57
CA LEU A 137 7.06 6.88 4.75
C LEU A 137 6.14 7.57 3.73
N VAL A 138 6.35 7.24 2.46
CA VAL A 138 5.54 7.73 1.33
C VAL A 138 4.57 6.63 0.91
N PRO A 139 3.25 6.88 0.83
CA PRO A 139 2.33 5.90 0.28
C PRO A 139 2.53 5.76 -1.24
N LEU A 140 2.68 4.52 -1.71
CA LEU A 140 2.65 4.12 -3.11
C LEU A 140 1.42 3.22 -3.31
N VAL A 141 0.33 3.82 -3.76
CA VAL A 141 -0.96 3.14 -3.91
C VAL A 141 -1.44 3.20 -5.35
N TYR A 142 -2.10 2.14 -5.80
CA TYR A 142 -2.62 2.08 -7.17
C TYR A 142 -3.82 3.01 -7.36
N ALA A 143 -4.76 2.98 -6.41
CA ALA A 143 -5.99 3.75 -6.48
C ALA A 143 -6.31 4.48 -5.17
N ALA A 144 -7.04 5.59 -5.27
CA ALA A 144 -7.60 6.34 -4.17
C ALA A 144 -9.12 6.44 -4.31
N ASP A 145 -9.83 6.14 -3.24
CA ASP A 145 -11.26 6.43 -3.10
C ASP A 145 -11.41 7.87 -2.60
N SER A 146 -11.52 8.82 -3.52
CA SER A 146 -11.59 10.26 -3.21
C SER A 146 -12.86 10.67 -2.47
N THR A 147 -13.90 9.81 -2.45
CA THR A 147 -15.10 10.05 -1.66
C THR A 147 -14.84 9.94 -0.16
N ARG A 148 -13.73 9.30 0.23
CA ARG A 148 -13.36 9.03 1.63
C ARG A 148 -11.96 9.49 1.98
N TYR A 149 -11.06 9.55 0.99
CA TYR A 149 -9.71 10.02 1.17
C TYR A 149 -9.65 11.51 0.89
N GLN A 150 -9.67 12.29 1.96
CA GLN A 150 -9.29 13.70 1.89
C GLN A 150 -7.78 13.76 2.18
N PRO A 151 -6.92 14.07 1.19
CA PRO A 151 -5.53 14.36 1.46
C PRO A 151 -5.47 15.63 2.32
N GLN A 152 -5.50 15.46 3.64
CA GLN A 152 -5.28 16.55 4.56
C GLN A 152 -3.85 17.08 4.35
N GLN A 153 -3.78 18.40 4.34
CA GLN A 153 -2.68 19.25 3.91
C GLN A 153 -1.32 18.76 4.39
N ARG A 154 -0.33 18.88 3.51
CA ARG A 154 1.10 18.72 3.80
C ARG A 154 1.42 19.51 5.09
N PHE A 155 1.84 18.81 6.14
CA PHE A 155 2.61 19.41 7.22
C PHE A 155 4.04 19.64 6.73
#